data_AF-A0A8J7DPQ3-F1
#
_entry.id   AF-A0A8J7DPQ3-F1
#
_cell.length_a   1.000
_cell.length_b   1.000
_cell.length_c   1.000
_cell.angle_alpha   90.00
_cell.angle_beta   90.00
_cell.angle_gamma   90.00
#
_symmetry.space_group_name_H-M   'P 1'
#
loop_
_entity.id
_entity.type
_entity.pdbx_description
1 polymer ?
#
loop_
_entity_poly.entity_id
_entity_poly.type
_entity_poly.pdbx_seq_one_letter_code
_entity_poly.pdbx_strand_id
1 'polypeptide(L)'
;MTQKLQDKDDIQLVCQPTEVLTAQFRADLETITDRQIVLLFDAFEHTGEILERWLLEILAGKHGRLPPNCIWVIAGLNQLDSVVWSGYEPVELQLIPFTPEEATKFLQNSGVSVLNEISIILEGSGCLPLLLAVLTKNAHNHPALMGDTNEMMRSFLQSALNQR
;
A
#
# COMPACT_ATOMS: atom_id res chain seq x y z
N MET A 1 -21.44 -28.69 11.08
CA MET A 1 -21.17 -29.97 10.38
C MET A 1 -19.67 -30.20 10.46
N THR A 2 -19.23 -31.17 11.26
CA THR A 2 -17.81 -31.46 11.50
C THR A 2 -17.34 -32.48 10.47
N GLN A 3 -16.72 -32.00 9.39
CA GLN A 3 -16.15 -32.88 8.37
C GLN A 3 -14.88 -33.50 8.95
N LYS A 4 -14.83 -34.84 8.98
CA LYS A 4 -13.76 -35.63 9.57
C LYS A 4 -12.46 -35.35 8.80
N LEU A 5 -11.48 -34.69 9.42
CA LEU A 5 -10.11 -34.61 8.89
C LEU A 5 -9.55 -36.04 8.79
N GLN A 6 -9.54 -36.60 7.58
CA GLN A 6 -9.11 -37.98 7.34
C GLN A 6 -7.76 -38.06 6.64
N ASP A 7 -7.28 -36.98 6.01
CA ASP A 7 -5.98 -36.94 5.35
C ASP A 7 -4.88 -36.48 6.32
N LYS A 8 -3.68 -37.07 6.24
CA LYS A 8 -2.52 -36.66 7.04
C LYS A 8 -2.11 -35.23 6.72
N ASP A 9 -2.22 -34.85 5.45
CA ASP A 9 -1.87 -33.51 4.98
C ASP A 9 -2.87 -32.47 5.51
N ASP A 10 -4.16 -32.81 5.54
CA ASP A 10 -5.20 -31.96 6.14
C ASP A 10 -4.96 -31.76 7.65
N ILE A 11 -4.57 -32.83 8.35
CA ILE A 11 -4.27 -32.76 9.79
C ILE A 11 -3.05 -31.89 10.03
N GLN A 12 -1.98 -32.05 9.25
CA GLN A 12 -0.78 -31.25 9.38
C GLN A 12 -1.04 -29.78 9.04
N LEU A 13 -1.84 -29.49 8.02
CA LEU A 13 -2.25 -28.14 7.67
C LEU A 13 -3.04 -27.46 8.80
N VAL A 14 -3.90 -28.19 9.50
CA VAL A 14 -4.62 -27.63 10.67
C VAL A 14 -3.72 -27.45 11.89
N CYS A 15 -2.77 -28.36 12.12
CA CYS A 15 -1.86 -28.28 13.27
C CYS A 15 -0.72 -27.27 13.10
N GLN A 16 -0.21 -27.12 11.88
CA GLN A 16 0.95 -26.28 11.55
C GLN A 16 0.70 -25.48 10.25
N PRO A 17 -0.36 -24.66 10.20
CA PRO A 17 -0.78 -23.99 8.96
C PRO A 17 0.33 -23.12 8.38
N THR A 18 1.03 -22.37 9.22
CA THR A 18 2.11 -21.48 8.76
C THR A 18 3.24 -22.25 8.10
N GLU A 19 3.69 -23.36 8.66
CA GLU A 19 4.81 -24.14 8.09
C GLU A 19 4.41 -24.76 6.75
N VAL A 20 3.24 -25.38 6.68
CA VAL A 20 2.72 -26.03 5.46
C VAL A 20 2.48 -25.01 4.36
N LEU A 21 1.77 -23.92 4.67
CA LEU A 21 1.44 -22.89 3.68
C LEU A 21 2.66 -22.09 3.23
N THR A 22 3.61 -21.82 4.13
CA THR A 22 4.85 -21.11 3.75
C THR A 22 5.71 -21.98 2.82
N ALA A 23 5.78 -23.29 3.08
CA ALA A 23 6.50 -24.21 2.21
C ALA A 23 5.87 -24.29 0.82
N GLN A 24 4.54 -24.36 0.74
CA GLN A 24 3.82 -24.38 -0.54
C GLN A 24 3.98 -23.05 -1.29
N PHE A 25 3.80 -21.92 -0.59
CA PHE A 25 4.02 -20.59 -1.15
C PHE A 25 5.42 -20.45 -1.76
N ARG A 26 6.46 -20.89 -1.05
CA ARG A 26 7.83 -20.89 -1.56
C ARG A 26 7.97 -21.77 -2.81
N ALA A 27 7.43 -22.98 -2.77
CA ALA A 27 7.49 -23.90 -3.92
C ALA A 27 6.82 -23.27 -5.16
N ASP A 28 5.68 -22.59 -4.98
CA ASP A 28 5.00 -21.89 -6.06
C ASP A 28 5.86 -20.74 -6.61
N LEU A 29 6.54 -19.98 -5.75
CA LEU A 29 7.48 -18.93 -6.19
C LEU A 29 8.70 -19.50 -6.94
N GLU A 30 9.22 -20.64 -6.51
CA GLU A 30 10.35 -21.34 -7.15
C GLU A 30 10.03 -21.78 -8.58
N THR A 31 8.75 -21.95 -8.93
CA THR A 31 8.35 -22.25 -10.32
C THR A 31 8.56 -21.10 -11.28
N ILE A 32 8.70 -19.86 -10.77
CA ILE A 32 8.87 -18.65 -11.57
C ILE A 32 10.36 -18.30 -11.62
N THR A 33 11.07 -18.82 -12.63
CA THR A 33 12.53 -18.63 -12.75
C THR A 33 12.94 -17.46 -13.64
N ASP A 34 12.09 -17.09 -14.61
CA ASP A 34 12.50 -16.22 -15.73
C ASP A 34 12.09 -14.74 -15.54
N ARG A 35 11.57 -14.39 -14.36
CA ARG A 35 11.02 -13.06 -14.07
C ARG A 35 11.33 -12.65 -12.64
N GLN A 36 11.40 -11.34 -12.39
CA GLN A 36 11.37 -10.81 -11.03
C GLN A 36 9.95 -10.90 -10.48
N ILE A 37 9.85 -11.22 -9.19
CA ILE A 37 8.59 -11.32 -8.46
C ILE A 37 8.56 -10.18 -7.46
N VAL A 38 7.52 -9.35 -7.48
CA VAL A 38 7.35 -8.26 -6.51
C VAL A 38 6.24 -8.65 -5.54
N LEU A 39 6.60 -8.79 -4.26
CA LEU A 39 5.66 -9.05 -3.17
C LEU A 39 5.37 -7.72 -2.47
N LEU A 40 4.12 -7.27 -2.55
CA LEU A 40 3.65 -6.02 -1.99
C LEU A 40 2.85 -6.30 -0.72
N PHE A 41 3.35 -5.79 0.41
CA PHE A 41 2.70 -5.84 1.71
C PHE A 41 2.21 -4.43 2.04
N ASP A 42 0.94 -4.17 1.75
CA ASP A 42 0.31 -2.85 1.91
C ASP A 42 -0.41 -2.72 3.25
N ALA A 43 -0.64 -1.48 3.68
CA ALA A 43 -1.22 -1.12 4.98
C ALA A 43 -0.48 -1.81 6.15
N PHE A 44 0.85 -1.76 6.13
CA PHE A 44 1.69 -2.48 7.08
C PHE A 44 1.53 -2.04 8.53
N GLU A 45 0.98 -0.85 8.79
CA GLU A 45 0.52 -0.44 10.12
C GLU A 45 -0.51 -1.42 10.74
N HIS A 46 -1.23 -2.18 9.90
CA HIS A 46 -2.22 -3.17 10.32
C HIS A 46 -1.78 -4.58 9.98
N THR A 47 -1.33 -4.82 8.74
CA THR A 47 -0.93 -6.18 8.34
C THR A 47 0.34 -6.63 9.05
N GLY A 48 1.21 -5.70 9.46
CA GLY A 48 2.44 -5.97 10.19
C GLY A 48 2.21 -6.67 11.54
N GLU A 49 1.10 -6.39 12.23
CA GLU A 49 0.75 -7.03 13.50
C GLU A 49 0.75 -8.57 13.42
N ILE A 50 0.42 -9.11 12.23
CA ILE A 50 0.37 -10.54 11.96
C ILE A 50 1.59 -10.98 11.13
N LEU A 51 1.96 -10.20 10.11
CA LEU A 51 2.94 -10.61 9.11
C LEU A 51 4.39 -10.33 9.50
N GLU A 52 4.68 -9.33 10.34
CA GLU A 52 6.06 -8.89 10.59
C GLU A 52 6.95 -10.03 11.10
N ARG A 53 6.46 -10.77 12.09
CA ARG A 53 7.18 -11.94 12.60
C ARG A 53 7.43 -12.97 11.52
N TRP A 54 6.44 -13.28 10.70
CA TRP A 54 6.56 -14.27 9.63
C TRP A 54 7.57 -13.83 8.56
N LEU A 55 7.57 -12.55 8.17
CA LEU A 55 8.53 -11.96 7.24
C LEU A 55 9.96 -12.08 7.78
N LEU A 56 10.19 -11.74 9.06
CA LEU A 56 11.50 -11.87 9.71
C LEU A 56 11.96 -13.34 9.80
N GLU A 57 11.04 -14.28 10.06
CA GLU A 57 11.36 -15.71 10.09
C GLU A 57 11.77 -16.24 8.71
N ILE A 58 11.15 -15.76 7.64
CA ILE A 58 11.55 -16.07 6.26
C ILE A 58 12.91 -15.47 5.94
N LEU A 59 13.15 -14.20 6.29
CA LEU A 59 14.45 -13.54 6.06
C LEU A 59 15.59 -14.25 6.83
N ALA A 60 15.29 -14.73 8.04
CA ALA A 60 16.20 -15.56 8.83
C ALA A 60 16.38 -16.99 8.28
N GLY A 61 15.63 -17.37 7.23
CA GLY A 61 15.71 -18.68 6.58
C GLY A 61 15.09 -19.83 7.36
N LYS A 62 14.26 -19.56 8.38
CA LYS A 62 13.62 -20.60 9.21
C LYS A 62 12.67 -21.49 8.41
N HIS A 63 12.03 -20.91 7.39
CA HIS A 63 11.11 -21.60 6.48
C HIS A 63 11.79 -21.91 5.13
N GLY A 64 13.11 -22.01 5.10
CA GLY A 64 13.88 -22.01 3.85
C GLY A 64 14.02 -20.60 3.26
N ARG A 65 14.94 -20.44 2.31
CA ARG A 65 15.17 -19.15 1.63
C ARG A 65 14.18 -19.00 0.48
N LEU A 66 13.59 -17.82 0.32
CA LEU A 66 12.83 -17.52 -0.89
C LEU A 66 13.76 -17.45 -2.12
N PRO A 67 13.20 -17.62 -3.33
CA PRO A 67 13.92 -17.41 -4.57
C PRO A 67 14.60 -16.02 -4.62
N PRO A 68 15.83 -15.91 -5.16
CA PRO A 68 16.59 -14.66 -5.18
C PRO A 68 16.01 -13.59 -6.12
N ASN A 69 15.06 -13.97 -6.98
CA ASN A 69 14.34 -13.07 -7.88
C ASN A 69 13.14 -12.36 -7.22
N CYS A 70 12.90 -12.58 -5.92
CA CYS A 70 11.86 -11.90 -5.16
C CYS A 70 12.34 -10.54 -4.63
N ILE A 71 11.58 -9.48 -4.94
CA ILE A 71 11.70 -8.14 -4.36
C ILE A 71 10.52 -7.92 -3.44
N TRP A 72 10.79 -7.46 -2.22
CA TRP A 72 9.76 -7.23 -1.21
C TRP A 72 9.56 -5.74 -1.06
N VAL A 73 8.31 -5.32 -1.05
CA VAL A 73 7.92 -3.93 -0.84
C VAL A 73 6.95 -3.92 0.33
N ILE A 74 7.35 -3.24 1.39
CA ILE A 74 6.51 -3.01 2.56
C ILE A 74 6.05 -1.56 2.48
N ALA A 75 4.74 -1.36 2.38
CA ALA A 75 4.11 -0.06 2.31
C ALA A 75 3.22 0.14 3.54
N GLY A 76 3.41 1.27 4.20
CA GLY A 76 2.62 1.63 5.37
C GLY A 76 2.82 3.10 5.73
N LEU A 77 1.99 3.58 6.65
CA LEU A 77 2.05 4.96 7.12
C LEU A 77 3.25 5.24 8.04
N ASN A 78 3.69 4.23 8.76
CA ASN A 78 4.77 4.33 9.74
C ASN A 78 6.06 3.75 9.18
N GLN A 79 7.20 4.32 9.59
CA GLN A 79 8.50 3.70 9.35
C GLN A 79 8.61 2.35 10.06
N LEU A 80 9.40 1.44 9.50
CA LEU A 80 9.69 0.16 10.14
C LEU A 80 10.52 0.38 11.41
N ASP A 81 10.29 -0.45 12.42
CA ASP A 81 11.04 -0.37 13.67
C ASP A 81 12.50 -0.82 13.44
N SER A 82 13.44 0.13 13.55
CA SER A 82 14.86 -0.11 13.30
C SER A 82 15.52 -1.16 14.20
N VAL A 83 14.95 -1.42 15.39
CA VAL A 83 15.45 -2.42 16.32
C VAL A 83 14.96 -3.81 15.90
N VAL A 84 13.67 -3.92 15.56
CA VAL A 84 13.06 -5.19 15.11
C VAL A 84 13.66 -5.65 13.78
N TRP A 85 13.87 -4.72 12.86
CA TRP A 85 14.45 -4.97 11.54
C TRP A 85 15.98 -4.86 11.52
N SER A 86 16.62 -4.80 12.69
CA SER A 86 18.07 -4.71 12.79
C SER A 86 18.75 -5.90 12.10
N GLY A 87 19.82 -5.62 11.36
CA GLY A 87 20.52 -6.61 10.53
C GLY A 87 19.99 -6.74 9.10
N TYR A 88 18.89 -6.06 8.78
CA TYR A 88 18.45 -5.82 7.41
C TYR A 88 18.59 -4.33 7.09
N GLU A 89 18.99 -4.02 5.86
CA GLU A 89 19.11 -2.65 5.37
C GLU A 89 18.07 -2.42 4.25
N PRO A 90 16.78 -2.23 4.59
CA PRO A 90 15.77 -1.93 3.60
C PRO A 90 16.04 -0.57 2.95
N VAL A 91 15.73 -0.45 1.65
CA VAL A 91 15.72 0.84 0.98
C VAL A 91 14.40 1.54 1.33
N GLU A 92 14.47 2.60 2.13
CA GLU A 92 13.31 3.38 2.52
C GLU A 92 12.98 4.46 1.49
N LEU A 93 11.71 4.53 1.09
CA LEU A 93 11.17 5.59 0.23
C LEU A 93 10.01 6.27 0.95
N GLN A 94 10.22 7.50 1.42
CA GLN A 94 9.16 8.29 2.05
C GLN A 94 8.33 8.99 0.98
N LEU A 95 7.03 8.74 0.99
CA LEU A 95 6.07 9.43 0.13
C LEU A 95 5.60 10.70 0.83
N ILE A 96 6.00 11.85 0.31
CA ILE A 96 5.56 13.17 0.76
C ILE A 96 4.51 13.75 -0.20
N PRO A 97 3.70 14.73 0.24
CA PRO A 97 2.87 15.50 -0.67
C PRO A 97 3.69 16.13 -1.80
N PHE A 98 3.05 16.39 -2.93
CA PHE A 98 3.72 17.06 -4.04
C PHE A 98 4.21 18.45 -3.64
N THR A 99 5.28 18.89 -4.28
CA THR A 99 5.63 20.31 -4.28
C THR A 99 4.57 21.12 -5.02
N PRO A 100 4.42 22.43 -4.75
CA PRO A 100 3.49 23.29 -5.49
C PRO A 100 3.71 23.26 -7.01
N GLU A 101 4.97 23.11 -7.44
CA GLU A 101 5.34 23.01 -8.85
C GLU A 101 4.85 21.69 -9.48
N GLU A 102 5.09 20.56 -8.81
CA GLU A 102 4.61 19.24 -9.24
C GLU A 102 3.08 19.17 -9.25
N ALA A 103 2.43 19.73 -8.24
CA ALA A 103 0.99 19.81 -8.14
C ALA A 103 0.40 20.68 -9.26
N THR A 104 0.99 21.84 -9.55
CA THR A 104 0.59 22.70 -10.68
C THR A 104 0.72 21.95 -12.01
N LYS A 105 1.84 21.26 -12.21
CA LYS A 105 2.08 20.45 -13.41
C LYS A 105 1.06 19.31 -13.53
N PHE A 106 0.72 18.66 -12.42
CA PHE A 106 -0.32 17.63 -12.36
C PHE A 106 -1.68 18.19 -12.79
N LEU A 107 -2.07 19.36 -12.29
CA LEU A 107 -3.32 20.03 -12.64
C LEU A 107 -3.38 20.42 -14.12
N GLN A 108 -2.29 20.99 -14.65
CA GLN A 108 -2.16 21.35 -16.06
C GLN A 108 -2.29 20.13 -16.98
N ASN A 109 -1.61 19.03 -16.64
CA ASN A 109 -1.72 17.76 -17.38
C ASN A 109 -3.11 17.15 -17.28
N SER A 110 -3.85 17.46 -16.23
CA SER A 110 -5.23 17.03 -16.02
C SER A 110 -6.26 17.94 -16.71
N GLY A 111 -5.82 18.99 -17.42
CA GLY A 111 -6.69 19.90 -18.18
C GLY A 111 -7.07 21.21 -17.44
N VAL A 112 -6.64 21.39 -16.19
CA VAL A 112 -6.90 22.62 -15.42
C VAL A 112 -5.81 23.64 -15.71
N SER A 113 -6.13 24.64 -16.53
CA SER A 113 -5.17 25.66 -16.98
C SER A 113 -5.47 27.08 -16.47
N VAL A 114 -6.62 27.28 -15.82
CA VAL A 114 -7.02 28.58 -15.29
C VAL A 114 -6.29 28.82 -13.97
N LEU A 115 -5.45 29.86 -13.92
CA LEU A 115 -4.60 30.17 -12.75
C LEU A 115 -5.39 30.30 -11.45
N ASN A 116 -6.60 30.88 -11.49
CA ASN A 116 -7.43 31.03 -10.30
C ASN A 116 -7.92 29.68 -9.75
N GLU A 117 -8.25 28.74 -10.62
CA GLU A 117 -8.70 27.40 -10.24
C GLU A 117 -7.53 26.59 -9.64
N ILE A 118 -6.34 26.74 -10.23
CA ILE A 118 -5.11 26.12 -9.72
C ILE A 118 -4.84 26.59 -8.29
N SER A 119 -4.85 27.90 -8.02
CA SER A 119 -4.60 28.43 -6.68
C SER A 119 -5.58 27.90 -5.65
N ILE A 120 -6.88 27.87 -5.96
CA ILE A 120 -7.93 27.36 -5.07
C ILE A 120 -7.72 25.86 -4.76
N ILE A 121 -7.41 25.07 -5.80
CA ILE A 121 -7.20 23.62 -5.65
C ILE A 121 -5.91 23.33 -4.88
N LEU A 122 -4.84 24.10 -5.08
CA LEU A 122 -3.59 23.93 -4.34
C LEU A 122 -3.77 24.25 -2.85
N GLU A 123 -4.42 25.36 -2.52
CA GLU A 123 -4.71 25.73 -1.13
C GLU A 123 -5.61 24.69 -0.44
N GLY A 124 -6.64 24.19 -1.14
CA GLY A 124 -7.53 23.17 -0.59
C GLY A 124 -6.85 21.80 -0.45
N SER A 125 -6.12 21.33 -1.47
CA SER A 125 -5.59 19.95 -1.49
C SER A 125 -4.39 19.72 -0.56
N GLY A 126 -3.72 20.77 -0.07
CA GLY A 126 -2.44 20.62 0.63
C GLY A 126 -1.38 19.91 -0.22
N CYS A 127 -1.52 19.96 -1.55
CA CYS A 127 -0.72 19.23 -2.54
C CYS A 127 -0.73 17.70 -2.39
N LEU A 128 -1.74 17.12 -1.73
CA LEU A 128 -1.90 15.67 -1.68
C LEU A 128 -2.34 15.13 -3.06
N PRO A 129 -1.59 14.20 -3.68
CA PRO A 129 -1.90 13.71 -5.02
C PRO A 129 -3.31 13.15 -5.17
N LEU A 130 -3.80 12.43 -4.14
CA LEU A 130 -5.15 11.89 -4.13
C LEU A 130 -6.22 12.99 -4.14
N LEU A 131 -6.04 14.05 -3.35
CA LEU A 131 -7.00 15.15 -3.30
C LEU A 131 -6.98 15.96 -4.60
N LEU A 132 -5.80 16.19 -5.19
CA LEU A 132 -5.69 16.80 -6.52
C LEU A 132 -6.46 16.01 -7.58
N ALA A 133 -6.34 14.67 -7.58
CA ALA A 133 -7.07 13.81 -8.51
C ALA A 133 -8.60 13.85 -8.31
N VAL A 134 -9.06 13.88 -7.05
CA VAL A 134 -10.50 13.96 -6.74
C VAL A 134 -11.08 15.31 -7.15
N LEU A 135 -10.41 16.40 -6.79
CA LEU A 135 -10.87 17.76 -7.09
C LEU A 135 -10.87 18.04 -8.60
N THR A 136 -9.85 17.59 -9.33
CA THR A 136 -9.82 17.70 -10.80
C THR A 136 -10.97 16.92 -11.44
N LYS A 137 -11.23 15.69 -11.02
CA LYS A 137 -12.34 14.89 -11.58
C LYS A 137 -13.70 15.56 -11.38
N ASN A 138 -13.94 16.17 -10.21
CA ASN A 138 -15.20 16.82 -9.90
C ASN A 138 -15.34 18.20 -10.56
N ALA A 139 -14.25 18.96 -10.68
CA ALA A 139 -14.18 20.21 -11.42
C ALA A 139 -14.66 20.06 -12.87
N HIS A 140 -14.26 18.97 -13.54
CA HIS A 140 -14.71 18.67 -14.91
C HIS A 140 -16.21 18.38 -15.00
N ASN A 141 -16.79 17.75 -13.97
CA ASN A 141 -18.21 17.37 -13.98
C ASN A 141 -19.13 18.52 -13.55
N HIS A 142 -18.65 19.42 -12.69
CA HIS A 142 -19.47 20.48 -12.09
C HIS A 142 -18.65 21.78 -11.86
N PRO A 143 -18.43 22.60 -12.91
CA PRO A 143 -17.64 23.83 -12.80
C PRO A 143 -18.22 24.86 -11.80
N ALA A 144 -19.53 24.80 -11.52
CA ALA A 144 -20.20 25.65 -10.53
C ALA A 144 -19.81 25.34 -9.07
N LEU A 145 -19.21 24.17 -8.79
CA LEU A 145 -18.81 23.75 -7.44
C LEU A 145 -17.41 24.23 -7.03
N MET A 146 -16.67 24.92 -7.91
CA MET A 146 -15.35 25.50 -7.59
C MET A 146 -15.41 26.56 -6.47
N GLY A 147 -16.56 27.22 -6.28
CA GLY A 147 -16.77 28.13 -5.15
C GLY A 147 -16.95 27.42 -3.81
N ASP A 148 -17.23 26.11 -3.84
CA ASP A 148 -17.58 25.28 -2.68
C ASP A 148 -16.56 24.16 -2.41
N THR A 149 -15.37 24.31 -2.99
CA THR A 149 -14.27 23.33 -2.93
C THR A 149 -13.88 22.97 -1.49
N ASN A 150 -14.05 23.89 -0.55
CA ASN A 150 -13.80 23.67 0.88
C ASN A 150 -14.84 22.77 1.55
N GLU A 151 -16.12 22.86 1.18
CA GLU A 151 -17.16 21.98 1.73
C GLU A 151 -17.06 20.58 1.11
N MET A 152 -16.77 20.50 -0.18
CA MET A 152 -16.50 19.23 -0.88
C MET A 152 -15.28 18.52 -0.29
N MET A 153 -14.19 19.25 0.01
CA MET A 153 -13.01 18.70 0.68
C MET A 153 -13.36 18.14 2.06
N ARG A 154 -14.12 18.89 2.87
CA ARG A 154 -14.53 18.44 4.21
C ARG A 154 -15.39 17.19 4.15
N SER A 155 -16.33 17.13 3.21
CA SER A 155 -17.17 15.96 2.97
C SER A 155 -16.34 14.74 2.55
N PHE A 156 -15.39 14.92 1.63
CA PHE A 156 -14.50 13.83 1.20
C PHE A 156 -13.61 13.33 2.34
N LEU A 157 -12.94 14.23 3.06
CA LEU A 157 -12.10 13.87 4.21
C LEU A 157 -12.92 13.17 5.31
N GLN A 158 -14.14 13.65 5.60
CA GLN A 158 -15.04 12.96 6.53
C GLN A 158 -15.46 11.58 6.02
N SER A 159 -15.74 11.44 4.73
CA SER A 159 -16.08 10.13 4.15
C SER A 159 -14.90 9.15 4.17
N ALA A 160 -13.68 9.62 3.92
CA ALA A 160 -12.47 8.82 3.93
C ALA A 160 -12.03 8.43 5.35
N LEU A 161 -12.30 9.28 6.35
CA LEU A 161 -12.06 8.99 7.76
C LEU A 161 -13.12 8.06 8.37
N ASN A 162 -14.37 8.12 7.89
CA ASN A 162 -15.47 7.28 8.39
C ASN A 162 -15.55 5.89 7.73
N GLN A 163 -14.69 5.59 6.76
CA GLN A 163 -14.58 4.26 6.13
C GLN A 163 -13.39 3.44 6.66
N ARG A 164 -12.77 3.86 7.77
CA ARG A 164 -11.74 3.09 8.51
C ARG A 164 -12.34 2.48 9.77
#